data_AF-A0A9X3I8X0-F1
#
_entry.id   AF-A0A9X3I8X0-F1
#
_cell.length_a   1.000
_cell.length_b   1.000
_cell.length_c   1.000
_cell.angle_alpha   90.00
_cell.angle_beta   90.00
_cell.angle_gamma   90.00
#
_symmetry.space_group_name_H-M   'P 1'
#
loop_
_entity.id
_entity.type
_entity.pdbx_description
1 polymer ?
#
loop_
_entity_poly.entity_id
_entity_poly.type
_entity_poly.pdbx_seq_one_letter_code
_entity_poly.pdbx_strand_id
1 'polypeptide(L)'
;MVTAITDGVKVSVETVYQPEYSNPVNEHFMFAYRVEISNLSDYAVQLMRRQWFIFDSNSSRREVEGEGVVGLQPIIQPGETHVYVSGCNLKTDMGSMRGMYLMKRLMDESEFDVDIPEFQLVAPYKLN
;
A
#
# COMPACT_ATOMS: atom_id res chain seq x y z
N MET A 1 -8.38 -5.28 7.85
CA MET A 1 -7.00 -4.75 7.90
C MET A 1 -6.04 -5.93 7.79
N VAL A 2 -5.05 -5.85 6.90
CA VAL A 2 -4.01 -6.87 6.70
C VAL A 2 -2.66 -6.27 7.08
N THR A 3 -1.76 -7.05 7.70
CA THR A 3 -0.50 -6.54 8.24
C THR A 3 0.67 -7.48 7.92
N ALA A 4 1.84 -6.91 7.68
CA ALA A 4 3.14 -7.60 7.65
C ALA A 4 4.16 -6.84 8.52
N ILE A 5 5.18 -7.55 9.00
CA ILE A 5 6.32 -6.98 9.72
C ILE A 5 7.60 -7.48 9.06
N THR A 6 8.46 -6.56 8.65
CA THR A 6 9.76 -6.85 8.03
C THR A 6 10.81 -5.96 8.68
N ASP A 7 11.89 -6.53 9.18
CA ASP A 7 13.01 -5.78 9.80
C ASP A 7 12.58 -4.71 10.83
N GLY A 8 11.57 -5.04 11.64
CA GLY A 8 11.05 -4.12 12.66
C GLY A 8 10.12 -3.02 12.15
N VAL A 9 9.80 -2.99 10.85
CA VAL A 9 8.80 -2.07 10.29
C VAL A 9 7.50 -2.83 10.06
N LYS A 10 6.42 -2.38 10.70
CA LYS A 10 5.07 -2.93 10.53
C LYS A 10 4.30 -2.12 9.49
N VAL A 11 3.83 -2.78 8.45
CA VAL A 11 2.95 -2.18 7.43
C VAL A 11 1.56 -2.78 7.56
N SER A 12 0.56 -1.94 7.80
CA SER A 12 -0.85 -2.35 7.92
C SER A 12 -1.70 -1.63 6.88
N VAL A 13 -2.54 -2.38 6.16
CA VAL A 13 -3.36 -1.85 5.08
C VAL A 13 -4.84 -2.13 5.34
N GLU A 14 -5.64 -1.09 5.15
CA GLU A 14 -7.09 -1.15 5.11
C GLU A 14 -7.58 -0.63 3.76
N THR A 15 -8.58 -1.28 3.18
CA THR A 15 -9.10 -0.95 1.85
C THR A 15 -10.59 -0.74 1.88
N VAL A 16 -11.08 0.18 1.07
CA VAL A 16 -12.50 0.50 0.95
C VAL A 16 -12.85 0.74 -0.52
N TYR A 17 -13.93 0.11 -0.98
CA TYR A 17 -14.51 0.40 -2.29
C TYR A 17 -15.17 1.78 -2.28
N GLN A 18 -14.98 2.55 -3.34
CA GLN A 18 -15.45 3.93 -3.48
C GLN A 18 -16.60 3.97 -4.51
N PRO A 19 -17.87 3.74 -4.12
CA PRO A 19 -18.99 3.64 -5.06
C PRO A 19 -19.25 4.95 -5.81
N GLU A 20 -19.07 6.10 -5.16
CA GLU A 20 -19.28 7.43 -5.76
C GLU A 20 -18.27 7.76 -6.86
N TYR A 21 -17.08 7.15 -6.80
CA TYR A 21 -16.01 7.30 -7.78
C TYR A 21 -15.90 6.11 -8.74
N SER A 22 -16.87 5.19 -8.69
CA SER A 22 -16.89 3.99 -9.51
C SER A 22 -18.01 4.05 -10.56
N ASN A 23 -17.75 3.43 -11.70
CA ASN A 23 -18.74 3.18 -12.74
C ASN A 23 -18.60 1.73 -13.25
N PRO A 24 -19.29 0.77 -12.59
CA PRO A 24 -19.22 -0.64 -12.96
C PRO A 24 -19.62 -0.92 -14.42
N VAL A 25 -20.53 -0.13 -15.00
CA VAL A 25 -20.99 -0.28 -16.40
C VAL A 25 -19.85 0.01 -17.39
N ASN A 26 -18.90 0.86 -17.00
CA ASN A 26 -17.75 1.25 -17.80
C ASN A 26 -16.44 0.60 -17.31
N GLU A 27 -16.52 -0.54 -16.60
CA GLU A 27 -15.34 -1.25 -16.07
C GLU A 27 -14.42 -0.33 -15.25
N HIS A 28 -15.02 0.49 -14.38
CA HIS A 28 -14.30 1.43 -13.54
C HIS A 28 -14.63 1.19 -12.06
N PHE A 29 -13.72 0.55 -11.34
CA PHE A 29 -13.86 0.27 -9.91
C PHE A 29 -12.76 0.99 -9.15
N MET A 30 -13.15 2.00 -8.38
CA MET A 30 -12.23 2.79 -7.56
C MET A 30 -12.18 2.21 -6.16
N PHE A 31 -10.97 2.01 -5.66
CA PHE A 31 -10.69 1.63 -4.28
C PHE A 31 -9.79 2.68 -3.65
N ALA A 32 -10.07 3.04 -2.40
CA ALA A 32 -9.11 3.73 -1.55
C ALA A 32 -8.45 2.74 -0.61
N TYR A 33 -7.18 2.97 -0.29
CA TYR A 33 -6.48 2.22 0.71
C TYR A 33 -5.76 3.16 1.67
N ARG A 34 -5.82 2.83 2.95
CA ARG A 34 -5.13 3.51 4.05
C ARG A 34 -3.98 2.61 4.50
N VAL A 35 -2.76 3.13 4.46
CA VAL A 35 -1.57 2.43 4.91
C VAL A 35 -1.06 3.07 6.19
N GLU A 36 -0.79 2.24 7.19
CA GLU A 36 -0.04 2.61 8.39
C GLU A 36 1.33 1.95 8.36
N ILE A 37 2.37 2.74 8.53
CA ILE A 37 3.77 2.29 8.58
C ILE A 37 4.29 2.64 9.97
N SER A 38 4.40 1.63 10.84
CA SER A 38 4.90 1.79 12.20
C SER A 38 6.33 1.31 12.31
N ASN A 39 7.20 2.14 12.87
CA ASN A 39 8.56 1.74 13.18
C ASN A 39 8.61 1.11 14.58
N LEU A 40 8.85 -0.20 14.65
CA LEU A 40 8.99 -0.97 15.89
C LEU A 40 10.46 -1.24 16.25
N SER A 41 11.40 -0.72 15.46
CA SER A 41 12.83 -0.77 15.76
C SER A 41 13.23 0.33 16.75
N ASP A 42 14.49 0.30 17.19
CA ASP A 42 15.10 1.27 18.11
C ASP A 42 15.88 2.38 17.39
N TYR A 43 15.84 2.43 16.05
CA TYR A 43 16.46 3.49 15.24
C TYR A 43 15.47 4.11 14.26
N ALA A 44 15.75 5.33 13.81
CA ALA A 44 14.93 6.02 12.81
C ALA A 44 15.12 5.40 11.42
N VAL A 45 14.02 5.27 10.68
CA VAL A 45 13.99 4.79 9.29
C VAL A 45 13.35 5.82 8.38
N GLN A 46 13.79 5.88 7.12
CA GLN A 46 13.21 6.76 6.11
C GLN A 46 12.68 5.95 4.94
N LEU A 47 11.45 6.23 4.52
CA LEU A 47 10.87 5.64 3.31
C LEU A 47 11.41 6.38 2.08
N MET A 48 12.11 5.65 1.22
CA MET A 48 12.76 6.20 0.04
C MET A 48 11.94 5.99 -1.22
N ARG A 49 11.47 4.76 -1.45
CA ARG A 49 10.73 4.36 -2.66
C ARG A 49 9.64 3.35 -2.34
N ARG A 50 8.66 3.25 -3.24
CA ARG A 50 7.62 2.23 -3.22
C ARG A 50 7.59 1.49 -4.55
N GLN A 51 7.25 0.21 -4.50
CA GLN A 51 6.95 -0.62 -5.65
C GLN A 51 5.68 -1.41 -5.36
N TRP A 52 4.70 -1.31 -6.24
CA TRP A 52 3.40 -1.97 -6.14
C TRP A 52 3.21 -2.93 -7.31
N PHE A 53 2.77 -4.14 -6.99
CA PHE A 53 2.27 -5.12 -7.93
C PHE A 53 0.76 -5.21 -7.77
N ILE A 54 0.04 -4.84 -8.83
CA ILE A 54 -1.42 -4.78 -8.87
C ILE A 54 -1.89 -5.89 -9.79
N PHE A 55 -2.73 -6.76 -9.26
CA PHE A 55 -3.42 -7.81 -10.01
C PHE A 55 -4.91 -7.47 -10.11
N ASP A 56 -5.46 -7.63 -11.30
CA ASP A 56 -6.87 -7.47 -11.62
C ASP A 56 -7.43 -8.85 -12.05
N SER A 57 -8.67 -9.18 -11.68
CA SER A 57 -9.21 -10.55 -11.87
C SER A 57 -9.37 -10.97 -13.34
N ASN A 58 -9.36 -10.01 -14.26
CA ASN A 58 -9.22 -10.26 -15.71
C ASN A 58 -7.80 -10.70 -16.13
N SER A 59 -6.97 -11.15 -15.18
CA SER A 59 -5.57 -11.54 -15.36
C SER A 59 -4.62 -10.41 -15.74
N SER A 60 -5.07 -9.14 -15.69
CA SER A 60 -4.17 -8.00 -15.90
C SER A 60 -3.22 -7.83 -14.71
N ARG A 61 -1.96 -7.51 -15.01
CA ARG A 61 -0.92 -7.22 -14.03
C ARG A 61 -0.32 -5.87 -14.36
N ARG A 62 -0.18 -5.03 -13.33
CA ARG A 62 0.46 -3.72 -13.43
C ARG A 62 1.50 -3.58 -12.34
N GLU A 63 2.55 -2.86 -12.67
CA GLU A 63 3.59 -2.50 -11.72
C GLU A 63 3.64 -0.97 -11.64
N VAL A 64 3.69 -0.45 -10.43
CA VAL A 64 3.79 0.99 -10.17
C VAL A 64 4.90 1.23 -9.19
N GLU A 65 5.95 1.91 -9.63
CA GLU A 65 7.05 2.34 -8.76
C GLU A 65 7.17 3.86 -8.69
N GLY A 66 7.80 4.35 -7.64
CA GLY A 66 8.11 5.78 -7.51
C GLY A 66 8.77 6.12 -6.19
N GLU A 67 9.28 7.34 -6.12
CA GLU A 67 9.87 7.88 -4.89
C GLU A 67 8.80 8.19 -3.85
N GLY A 68 9.13 7.89 -2.60
CA GLY A 68 8.32 8.20 -1.44
C GLY A 68 6.93 7.55 -1.46
N VAL A 69 6.02 8.16 -0.69
CA VAL A 69 4.58 7.92 -0.68
C VAL A 69 3.88 9.27 -0.72
N VAL A 70 2.85 9.42 -1.55
CA VAL A 70 2.08 10.67 -1.70
C VAL A 70 2.93 11.95 -1.88
N GLY A 71 4.11 11.82 -2.50
CA GLY A 71 5.06 12.92 -2.72
C GLY A 71 6.01 13.22 -1.56
N LEU A 72 6.03 12.38 -0.52
CA LEU A 72 6.84 12.53 0.68
C LEU A 72 7.77 11.33 0.89
N GLN A 73 8.97 11.58 1.43
CA GLN A 73 9.88 10.54 1.93
C GLN A 73 9.97 10.63 3.46
N PRO A 74 8.94 10.14 4.18
CA PRO A 74 8.83 10.33 5.62
C PRO A 74 9.96 9.63 6.38
N ILE A 75 10.50 10.34 7.37
CA ILE A 75 11.33 9.76 8.43
C ILE A 75 10.38 9.34 9.55
N ILE A 76 10.50 8.10 10.03
CA ILE A 76 9.66 7.50 11.05
C ILE A 76 10.55 7.17 12.25
N GLN A 77 10.38 7.88 13.37
CA GLN A 77 11.15 7.65 14.58
C GLN A 77 10.75 6.32 15.25
N PRO A 78 11.60 5.76 16.11
CA PRO A 78 11.24 4.60 16.95
C PRO A 78 9.90 4.79 17.66
N GLY A 79 8.99 3.83 17.48
CA GLY A 79 7.65 3.85 18.06
C GLY A 79 6.62 4.73 17.34
N GLU A 80 7.04 5.53 16.35
CA GLU A 80 6.12 6.39 15.58
C GLU A 80 5.46 5.63 14.42
N THR A 81 4.37 6.21 13.92
CA THR A 81 3.61 5.69 12.79
C THR A 81 3.33 6.79 11.78
N HIS A 82 3.69 6.53 10.52
CA HIS A 82 3.27 7.35 9.39
C HIS A 82 2.01 6.74 8.74
N VAL A 83 1.04 7.59 8.40
CA VAL A 83 -0.23 7.17 7.80
C VAL A 83 -0.48 7.96 6.54
N TYR A 84 -0.88 7.27 5.46
CA TYR A 84 -1.35 7.92 4.25
C TYR A 84 -2.53 7.18 3.62
N VAL A 85 -3.26 7.89 2.76
CA VAL A 85 -4.36 7.35 1.96
C VAL A 85 -4.06 7.58 0.48
N SER A 86 -4.35 6.59 -0.34
CA SER A 86 -4.21 6.67 -1.79
C SER A 86 -5.28 5.79 -2.47
N GLY A 87 -5.34 5.86 -3.80
CA GLY A 87 -6.34 5.16 -4.61
C GLY A 87 -5.73 4.14 -5.57
N CYS A 88 -6.54 3.15 -5.94
CA CYS A 88 -6.27 2.23 -7.04
C CYS A 88 -7.55 2.04 -7.86
N ASN A 89 -7.45 2.20 -9.18
CA ASN A 89 -8.53 1.86 -10.09
C ASN A 89 -8.32 0.46 -10.67
N LEU A 90 -9.35 -0.39 -10.65
CA LEU A 90 -9.39 -1.67 -11.35
C LEU A 90 -10.44 -1.64 -12.46
N LYS A 91 -10.29 -2.56 -13.43
CA LYS A 91 -11.29 -2.79 -14.47
C LYS A 91 -12.37 -3.77 -14.04
N THR A 92 -12.06 -4.67 -13.12
CA THR A 92 -13.04 -5.60 -12.55
C THR A 92 -13.38 -5.24 -11.11
N ASP A 93 -14.39 -5.91 -10.59
CA ASP A 93 -14.89 -5.76 -9.22
C ASP A 93 -13.95 -6.37 -8.17
N MET A 94 -12.96 -7.15 -8.60
CA MET A 94 -12.01 -7.77 -7.67
C MET A 94 -10.57 -7.84 -8.19
N GLY A 95 -9.61 -7.74 -7.26
CA GLY A 95 -8.20 -7.85 -7.54
C GLY A 95 -7.37 -7.90 -6.27
N SER A 96 -6.05 -7.80 -6.40
CA SER A 96 -5.15 -7.72 -5.25
C SER A 96 -4.01 -6.75 -5.50
N MET A 97 -3.44 -6.27 -4.40
CA MET A 97 -2.21 -5.48 -4.42
C MET A 97 -1.25 -6.04 -3.39
N ARG A 98 0.03 -6.06 -3.74
CA ARG A 98 1.16 -6.32 -2.85
C ARG A 98 2.32 -5.44 -3.26
N GLY A 99 3.36 -5.34 -2.45
CA GLY A 99 4.48 -4.49 -2.82
C GLY A 99 5.61 -4.53 -1.82
N MET A 100 6.53 -3.59 -1.98
CA MET A 100 7.63 -3.36 -1.06
C MET A 100 7.96 -1.88 -0.99
N TYR A 101 8.50 -1.46 0.15
CA TYR A 101 9.15 -0.16 0.32
C TYR A 101 10.66 -0.36 0.39
N LEU A 102 11.40 0.51 -0.28
CA LEU A 102 12.81 0.68 0.00
C LEU A 102 12.94 1.66 1.17
N MET A 103 13.50 1.19 2.28
CA MET A 103 13.74 1.96 3.49
C MET A 103 15.24 2.20 3.68
N LYS A 104 15.59 3.35 4.26
CA LYS A 104 16.96 3.67 4.69
C LYS A 104 17.02 3.76 6.21
N ARG A 105 17.96 3.06 6.84
CA ARG A 105 18.28 3.22 8.26
C ARG A 105 19.11 4.48 8.43
N LEU A 106 18.68 5.41 9.30
CA LEU A 106 19.41 6.67 9.47
C LEU A 106 20.67 6.53 10.33
N MET A 107 20.83 5.41 11.05
CA MET A 107 21.99 5.18 11.91
C MET A 107 23.27 4.83 11.15
N ASP A 108 23.15 4.12 10.04
CA ASP A 108 24.28 3.58 9.27
C ASP A 108 24.13 3.77 7.75
N GLU A 109 23.06 4.45 7.33
CA GLU A 109 22.71 4.72 5.94
C GLU A 109 22.42 3.48 5.08
N SER A 110 22.31 2.29 5.68
CA SER A 110 21.99 1.07 4.95
C SER A 110 20.55 1.06 4.46
N GLU A 111 20.35 0.45 3.30
CA GLU A 111 19.02 0.27 2.69
C GLU A 111 18.52 -1.16 2.89
N PHE A 112 17.20 -1.30 3.05
CA PHE A 112 16.54 -2.60 3.19
C PHE A 112 15.11 -2.53 2.66
N ASP A 113 14.60 -3.67 2.21
CA ASP A 113 13.24 -3.80 1.70
C ASP A 113 12.26 -4.13 2.84
N VAL A 114 11.10 -3.51 2.82
CA VAL A 114 9.99 -3.78 3.74
C VAL A 114 8.78 -4.23 2.94
N ASP A 115 8.32 -5.45 3.21
CA ASP A 115 7.16 -6.01 2.54
C ASP A 115 5.87 -5.24 2.87
N ILE A 116 5.07 -5.02 1.83
CA ILE A 116 3.68 -4.63 1.95
C ILE A 116 2.84 -5.90 1.78
N PRO A 117 2.00 -6.29 2.76
CA PRO A 117 1.24 -7.53 2.67
C PRO A 117 0.34 -7.53 1.43
N GLU A 118 0.10 -8.71 0.87
CA GLU A 118 -0.94 -8.83 -0.14
C GLU A 118 -2.32 -8.59 0.49
N PHE A 119 -3.10 -7.69 -0.13
CA PHE A 119 -4.47 -7.40 0.28
C PHE A 119 -5.40 -7.42 -0.93
N GLN A 120 -6.66 -7.76 -0.65
CA GLN A 120 -7.70 -7.88 -1.67
C GLN A 120 -8.43 -6.55 -1.84
N LEU A 121 -8.75 -6.22 -3.09
CA LEU A 121 -9.63 -5.14 -3.48
C LEU A 121 -10.91 -5.80 -3.97
N VAL A 122 -12.02 -5.70 -3.22
CA VAL A 122 -13.28 -6.36 -3.57
C VAL A 122 -14.42 -5.37 -3.42
N ALA A 123 -15.15 -5.13 -4.50
CA ALA A 123 -16.37 -4.35 -4.45
C ALA A 123 -17.47 -5.19 -3.76
N PRO A 124 -18.26 -4.61 -2.85
CA PRO A 124 -19.37 -5.32 -2.24
C PRO A 124 -20.39 -5.69 -3.32
N TYR A 125 -20.71 -6.98 -3.43
CA TYR A 125 -21.82 -7.43 -4.27
C TYR A 125 -23.10 -6.70 -3.82
N LYS A 126 -23.75 -5.97 -4.72
CA LYS A 126 -25.18 -5.69 -4.56
C LYS A 126 -25.89 -7.04 -4.64
N LEU A 127 -26.15 -7.64 -3.48
CA LEU A 127 -27.12 -8.71 -3.32
C LEU A 127 -28.48 -8.11 -3.74
N ASN A 128 -28.84 -8.31 -4.99
CA ASN A 128 -30.22 -8.17 -5.46
C ASN A 128 -30.87 -9.55 -5.43
#